data_AF-A0A2K8K9C0-F1
#
_entry.id   AF-A0A2K8K9C0-F1
#
_cell.length_a   1.000
_cell.length_b   1.000
_cell.length_c   1.000
_cell.angle_alpha   90.00
_cell.angle_beta   90.00
_cell.angle_gamma   90.00
#
_symmetry.space_group_name_H-M   'P 1'
#
loop_
_entity.id
_entity.type
_entity.pdbx_description
1 polymer ?
#
loop_
_entity_poly.entity_id
_entity_poly.type
_entity_poly.pdbx_seq_one_letter_code
_entity_poly.pdbx_strand_id
1 'polypeptide(L)'
;MVSFALTIIRFFRALRRAWRDALFRSSFYLLLLILFSGTMFYATVEGLRWVDAVYLSVVTLTTLGYGDLHPVTDVGKLFTIFYLFTGMGVVIAVVTRLARAMFNEPASKQDDP
;
A
#
# COMPACT_ATOMS: atom_id res chain seq x y z
N MET A 1 21.21 22.88 14.24
CA MET A 1 21.03 22.47 12.82
C MET A 1 21.59 21.07 12.54
N VAL A 2 22.77 20.70 13.06
CA VAL A 2 23.37 19.36 12.86
C VAL A 2 22.47 18.22 13.35
N SER A 3 21.80 18.35 14.49
CA SER A 3 20.88 17.32 15.01
C SER A 3 19.70 17.03 14.07
N PHE A 4 19.19 18.06 13.38
CA PHE A 4 18.11 17.90 12.42
C PHE A 4 18.55 17.12 11.18
N ALA A 5 19.72 17.43 10.64
CA ALA A 5 20.31 16.72 9.51
C ALA A 5 20.58 15.24 9.85
N LEU A 6 21.06 14.95 11.07
CA LEU A 6 21.28 13.58 11.53
C LEU A 6 19.98 12.77 11.65
N THR A 7 18.89 13.39 12.09
CA THR A 7 17.57 12.74 12.15
C THR A 7 17.07 12.40 10.74
N ILE A 8 17.24 13.30 9.78
CA ILE A 8 16.90 13.05 8.37
C ILE A 8 17.71 11.89 7.80
N ILE A 9 19.03 11.89 8.01
CA ILE A 9 19.90 10.80 7.51
C ILE A 9 19.52 9.45 8.16
N ARG A 10 19.20 9.44 9.46
CA ARG A 10 18.73 8.25 10.17
C ARG A 10 17.40 7.75 9.59
N PHE A 11 16.47 8.64 9.31
CA PHE A 11 15.18 8.30 8.69
C PHE A 11 15.36 7.67 7.31
N PHE A 12 16.14 8.29 6.42
CA PHE A 12 16.43 7.73 5.10
C PHE A 12 17.18 6.38 5.18
N ARG A 13 18.07 6.22 6.15
CA ARG A 13 18.76 4.95 6.39
C ARG A 13 17.81 3.87 6.92
N ALA A 14 16.83 4.22 7.75
CA ALA A 14 15.75 3.33 8.19
C ALA A 14 14.85 2.92 7.02
N LEU A 15 14.48 3.86 6.14
CA LEU A 15 13.73 3.56 4.92
C LEU A 15 14.49 2.62 3.98
N ARG A 16 15.80 2.86 3.79
CA ARG A 16 16.68 1.97 3.02
C ARG A 16 16.80 0.58 3.66
N ARG A 17 16.75 0.50 5.00
CA ARG A 17 16.76 -0.77 5.74
C ARG A 17 15.44 -1.53 5.55
N ALA A 18 14.30 -0.84 5.63
CA ALA A 18 12.99 -1.41 5.32
C ALA A 18 12.97 -2.00 3.90
N TRP A 19 13.52 -1.28 2.91
CA TRP A 19 13.59 -1.77 1.53
C TRP A 19 14.49 -3.00 1.32
N ARG A 20 15.47 -3.23 2.22
CA ARG A 20 16.33 -4.43 2.16
C ARG A 20 15.62 -5.67 2.70
N ASP A 21 14.59 -5.53 3.53
CA ASP A 21 13.80 -6.66 4.01
C ASP A 21 13.05 -7.31 2.84
N ALA A 22 13.24 -8.61 2.67
CA ALA A 22 12.59 -9.39 1.62
C ALA A 22 11.07 -9.38 1.75
N LEU A 23 10.58 -9.38 2.99
CA LEU A 23 9.15 -9.35 3.32
C LEU A 23 8.55 -7.98 2.99
N PHE A 24 9.17 -6.88 3.42
CA PHE A 24 8.69 -5.54 3.08
C PHE A 24 8.62 -5.35 1.55
N ARG A 25 9.65 -5.81 0.85
CA ARG A 25 9.75 -5.71 -0.61
C ARG A 25 8.68 -6.53 -1.33
N SER A 26 8.38 -7.75 -0.89
CA SER A 26 7.33 -8.56 -1.50
C SER A 26 5.94 -7.96 -1.30
N SER A 27 5.61 -7.51 -0.08
CA SER A 27 4.34 -6.82 0.18
C SER A 27 4.20 -5.52 -0.62
N PHE A 28 5.29 -4.77 -0.79
CA PHE A 28 5.30 -3.56 -1.59
C PHE A 28 5.05 -3.86 -3.09
N TYR A 29 5.69 -4.89 -3.65
CA TYR A 29 5.40 -5.30 -5.03
C TYR A 29 3.99 -5.83 -5.20
N LEU A 30 3.45 -6.58 -4.24
CA LEU A 30 2.05 -7.01 -4.27
C LEU A 30 1.09 -5.82 -4.24
N LEU A 31 1.37 -4.80 -3.43
CA LEU A 31 0.57 -3.57 -3.40
C LEU A 31 0.59 -2.86 -4.75
N LEU A 32 1.76 -2.75 -5.40
CA LEU A 32 1.88 -2.17 -6.73
C LEU A 32 1.11 -2.98 -7.78
N LEU A 33 1.14 -4.31 -7.71
CA LEU A 33 0.38 -5.18 -8.61
C LEU A 33 -1.14 -5.02 -8.42
N ILE A 34 -1.60 -4.92 -7.17
CA ILE A 34 -3.02 -4.66 -6.86
C ILE A 34 -3.40 -3.27 -7.38
N LEU A 35 -2.60 -2.25 -7.11
CA LEU A 35 -2.88 -0.89 -7.58
C LEU A 35 -2.92 -0.81 -9.11
N PHE A 36 -2.02 -1.52 -9.78
CA PHE A 36 -2.01 -1.63 -11.23
C PHE A 36 -3.25 -2.38 -11.75
N SER A 37 -3.67 -3.47 -11.11
CA SER A 37 -4.85 -4.22 -11.51
C SER A 37 -6.13 -3.41 -11.35
N GLY A 38 -6.28 -2.68 -10.24
CA GLY A 38 -7.38 -1.73 -10.00
C GLY A 38 -7.41 -0.64 -11.06
N THR A 39 -6.27 -0.03 -11.33
CA THR A 39 -6.16 1.03 -12.35
C THR A 39 -6.56 0.53 -13.73
N MET A 40 -6.03 -0.62 -14.15
CA MET A 40 -6.35 -1.22 -15.45
C MET A 40 -7.85 -1.56 -15.55
N PHE A 41 -8.42 -2.11 -14.48
CA PHE A 41 -9.84 -2.46 -14.43
C PHE A 41 -10.73 -1.21 -14.55
N TYR A 42 -10.51 -0.19 -13.72
CA TYR A 42 -11.33 1.03 -13.77
C TYR A 42 -11.14 1.82 -15.08
N ALA A 43 -9.95 1.80 -15.68
CA ALA A 43 -9.73 2.45 -16.97
C ALA A 43 -10.48 1.77 -18.12
N THR A 44 -10.60 0.42 -18.08
CA THR A 44 -11.20 -0.36 -19.17
C THR A 44 -12.69 -0.62 -18.99
N VAL A 45 -13.14 -0.94 -17.77
CA VAL A 45 -14.53 -1.31 -17.47
C VAL A 45 -15.39 -0.09 -17.14
N GLU A 46 -14.87 0.85 -16.35
CA GLU A 46 -15.58 2.08 -15.99
C GLU A 46 -15.28 3.23 -16.98
N GLY A 47 -14.37 3.01 -17.94
CA GLY A 47 -14.01 4.00 -18.95
C GLY A 47 -13.35 5.26 -18.39
N LEU A 48 -12.79 5.19 -17.17
CA LEU A 48 -12.13 6.32 -16.53
C LEU A 48 -10.82 6.66 -17.26
N ARG A 49 -10.43 7.94 -17.23
CA ARG A 49 -9.09 8.33 -17.65
C ARG A 49 -8.08 7.63 -16.75
N TRP A 50 -6.90 7.29 -17.27
CA TRP A 50 -5.87 6.58 -16.51
C TRP A 50 -5.54 7.22 -15.16
N VAL A 51 -5.47 8.55 -15.10
CA VAL A 51 -5.21 9.29 -13.85
C VAL A 51 -6.37 9.14 -12.86
N ASP A 52 -7.60 9.22 -13.35
CA ASP A 52 -8.82 9.07 -12.54
C ASP A 52 -8.97 7.63 -12.02
N ALA A 53 -8.56 6.64 -12.83
CA ALA A 53 -8.53 5.22 -12.45
C ALA A 53 -7.47 4.93 -11.38
N VAL A 54 -6.26 5.51 -11.50
CA VAL A 54 -5.24 5.43 -10.45
C VAL A 54 -5.75 6.10 -9.18
N TYR A 55 -6.32 7.30 -9.30
CA TYR A 55 -6.87 8.04 -8.17
C TYR A 55 -7.95 7.23 -7.45
N LEU A 56 -8.95 6.70 -8.17
CA LEU A 56 -10.00 5.85 -7.60
C LEU A 56 -9.39 4.63 -6.90
N SER A 57 -8.44 3.95 -7.54
CA SER A 57 -7.72 2.80 -6.96
C SER A 57 -7.03 3.15 -5.64
N VAL A 58 -6.35 4.29 -5.57
CA VAL A 58 -5.65 4.76 -4.37
C VAL A 58 -6.65 5.08 -3.28
N VAL A 59 -7.63 5.96 -3.54
CA VAL A 59 -8.56 6.43 -2.51
C VAL A 59 -9.45 5.32 -1.96
N THR A 60 -9.74 4.28 -2.76
CA THR A 60 -10.39 3.07 -2.30
C THR A 60 -9.47 2.25 -1.38
N LEU A 61 -8.23 1.96 -1.79
CA LEU A 61 -7.29 1.16 -0.98
C LEU A 61 -6.88 1.83 0.32
N THR A 62 -6.79 3.15 0.33
CA THR A 62 -6.45 3.94 1.53
C THR A 62 -7.68 4.31 2.35
N THR A 63 -8.86 3.76 2.01
CA THR A 63 -10.15 4.02 2.68
C THR A 63 -10.50 5.50 2.80
N LEU A 64 -9.99 6.35 1.90
CA LEU A 64 -10.31 7.77 1.87
C LEU A 64 -11.71 8.01 1.31
N GLY A 65 -12.01 7.36 0.18
CA GLY A 65 -13.37 7.30 -0.39
C GLY A 65 -14.07 8.65 -0.52
N TYR A 66 -13.44 9.63 -1.18
CA TYR A 66 -13.99 10.99 -1.32
C TYR A 66 -15.38 11.06 -1.97
N GLY A 67 -15.76 10.04 -2.76
CA GLY A 67 -17.10 9.90 -3.35
C GLY A 67 -17.32 10.69 -4.64
N ASP A 68 -16.32 11.44 -5.07
CA ASP A 68 -16.27 12.17 -6.35
C ASP A 68 -16.21 11.22 -7.57
N LEU A 69 -15.49 10.10 -7.43
CA LEU A 69 -15.49 9.00 -8.38
C LEU A 69 -15.90 7.70 -7.70
N HIS A 70 -16.70 6.90 -8.41
CA HIS A 70 -17.18 5.59 -7.94
C HIS A 70 -17.55 4.71 -9.14
N PRO A 71 -17.44 3.37 -9.02
CA PRO A 71 -17.88 2.47 -10.08
C PRO A 71 -19.39 2.59 -10.29
N VAL A 72 -19.80 2.82 -11.54
CA VAL A 72 -21.22 2.92 -11.92
C VAL A 72 -21.75 1.57 -12.38
N THR A 73 -20.92 0.72 -12.97
CA THR A 73 -21.33 -0.60 -13.45
C THR A 73 -21.47 -1.60 -12.31
N ASP A 74 -22.38 -2.56 -12.43
CA ASP A 74 -22.56 -3.59 -11.40
C ASP A 74 -21.33 -4.52 -11.29
N VAL A 75 -20.66 -4.78 -12.42
CA VAL A 75 -19.40 -5.51 -12.45
C VAL A 75 -18.30 -4.72 -11.73
N GLY A 76 -18.25 -3.40 -11.92
CA GLY A 76 -17.29 -2.54 -11.24
C GLY A 76 -17.53 -2.46 -9.75
N LYS A 77 -18.78 -2.36 -9.29
CA LYS A 77 -19.12 -2.43 -7.86
C LYS A 77 -18.66 -3.76 -7.25
N LEU A 78 -18.94 -4.87 -7.92
CA LEU A 78 -18.53 -6.19 -7.45
C LEU A 78 -17.00 -6.32 -7.39
N PHE A 79 -16.31 -5.86 -8.42
CA PHE A 79 -14.85 -5.80 -8.43
C PHE A 79 -14.33 -4.96 -7.25
N THR A 80 -14.87 -3.76 -7.03
CA THR A 80 -14.45 -2.86 -5.94
C THR A 80 -14.60 -3.51 -4.57
N ILE A 81 -15.66 -4.30 -4.34
CA ILE A 81 -15.84 -5.06 -3.09
C ILE A 81 -14.66 -6.01 -2.88
N PHE A 82 -14.36 -6.89 -3.84
CA PHE A 82 -13.25 -7.84 -3.73
C PHE A 82 -11.89 -7.13 -3.67
N TYR A 83 -11.71 -6.11 -4.48
CA TYR A 83 -10.51 -5.28 -4.55
C TYR A 83 -10.16 -4.65 -3.21
N LEU A 84 -11.16 -4.13 -2.50
CA LEU A 84 -10.98 -3.54 -1.18
C LEU A 84 -10.56 -4.60 -0.16
N PHE A 85 -11.23 -5.76 -0.10
CA PHE A 85 -10.87 -6.82 0.85
C PHE A 85 -9.45 -7.35 0.62
N THR A 86 -9.06 -7.60 -0.64
CA THR A 86 -7.72 -8.10 -0.96
C THR A 86 -6.65 -7.04 -0.73
N GLY A 87 -6.88 -5.81 -1.18
CA GLY A 87 -5.90 -4.74 -1.10
C GLY A 87 -5.69 -4.20 0.30
N MET A 88 -6.75 -4.09 1.11
CA MET A 88 -6.66 -3.61 2.50
C MET A 88 -5.74 -4.48 3.35
N GLY A 89 -5.81 -5.82 3.20
CA GLY A 89 -4.91 -6.73 3.89
C GLY A 89 -3.44 -6.49 3.57
N VAL A 90 -3.13 -6.18 2.30
CA VAL A 90 -1.76 -5.87 1.87
C VAL A 90 -1.31 -4.50 2.37
N VAL A 91 -2.18 -3.49 2.35
CA VAL A 91 -1.89 -2.17 2.93
C VAL A 91 -1.53 -2.30 4.41
N ILE A 92 -2.33 -3.02 5.19
CA ILE A 92 -2.06 -3.28 6.61
C ILE A 92 -0.71 -3.98 6.81
N ALA A 93 -0.39 -4.98 5.98
CA ALA A 93 0.90 -5.67 6.04
C ALA A 93 2.08 -4.73 5.76
N VAL A 94 1.98 -3.85 4.76
CA VAL A 94 3.03 -2.87 4.42
C VAL A 94 3.22 -1.88 5.57
N VAL A 95 2.13 -1.32 6.11
CA VAL A 95 2.18 -0.37 7.23
C VAL A 95 2.78 -1.02 8.48
N THR A 96 2.36 -2.23 8.81
CA THR A 96 2.87 -2.98 9.98
C THR A 96 4.37 -3.25 9.84
N ARG A 97 4.83 -3.63 8.65
CA ARG A 97 6.26 -3.89 8.40
C ARG A 97 7.08 -2.61 8.43
N LEU A 98 6.54 -1.50 7.90
CA LEU A 98 7.17 -0.19 8.00
C LEU A 98 7.30 0.25 9.47
N ALA A 99 6.24 0.08 10.27
CA ALA A 99 6.27 0.38 11.69
C ALA A 99 7.35 -0.46 12.41
N ARG A 100 7.41 -1.77 12.17
CA ARG A 100 8.49 -2.63 12.72
C ARG A 100 9.88 -2.16 12.29
N ALA A 101 10.07 -1.75 11.03
CA ALA A 101 11.35 -1.23 10.57
C ALA A 101 11.76 0.09 11.26
N MET A 102 10.79 0.90 11.70
CA MET A 102 11.04 2.12 12.47
C MET A 102 11.26 1.86 13.97
N PHE A 103 10.57 0.88 14.55
CA PHE A 103 10.58 0.61 15.99
C PHE A 103 11.48 -0.53 16.46
N ASN A 104 12.05 -1.36 15.56
CA ASN A 104 12.81 -2.56 15.96
C ASN A 104 14.03 -2.23 16.86
N GLU A 105 13.85 -2.45 18.16
CA GLU A 105 14.57 -3.47 18.92
C GLU A 105 14.54 -4.83 18.18
N PRO A 106 15.61 -5.65 18.25
CA PRO A 106 15.63 -6.96 17.61
C PRO A 106 14.56 -7.87 18.24
N ALA A 107 13.64 -8.37 17.41
CA ALA A 107 12.63 -9.33 17.85
C ALA A 107 13.33 -10.51 18.55
N SER A 108 12.95 -10.75 19.80
CA SER A 108 13.28 -11.97 20.53
C SER A 108 12.96 -13.15 19.62
N LYS A 109 13.94 -14.05 19.50
CA LYS A 109 13.73 -15.41 19.00
C LYS A 109 12.50 -15.95 19.74
N GLN A 110 11.41 -16.15 19.02
CA GLN A 110 10.31 -16.94 19.53
C GLN A 110 10.82 -18.38 19.50
N ASP A 111 11.18 -18.89 20.68
CA ASP A 111 11.50 -20.31 20.90
C ASP A 111 10.32 -21.15 20.42
N ASP A 112 10.57 -21.99 19.40
CA ASP A 112 9.75 -23.16 19.09
C ASP A 112 10.23 -24.28 20.02
N PRO A 113 9.39 -24.78 20.96
CA PRO A 113 9.66 -26.03 21.67
C PRO A 113 9.43 -27.27 20.78
#